data_AF-A0A5C6C749-F1
#
_entry.id   AF-A0A5C6C749-F1
#
_cell.length_a   1.000
_cell.length_b   1.000
_cell.length_c   1.000
_cell.angle_alpha   90.00
_cell.angle_beta   90.00
_cell.angle_gamma   90.00
#
_symmetry.space_group_name_H-M   'P 1'
#
loop_
_entity.id
_entity.type
_entity.pdbx_description
1 polymer ?
#
loop_
_entity_poly.entity_id
_entity_poly.type
_entity_poly.pdbx_seq_one_letter_code
_entity_poly.pdbx_strand_id
1 'polypeptide(L)'
;MPDPKTLQVGDRIQILRVPENDLRQRERELAEKTDMAGWTADSIECIIEQSPVVRVSRIDEYGCVWYDAAVVGPDGVEEEHSLIVYDDDTWERLDPFRE
;
A
#
# COMPACT_ATOMS: atom_id res chain seq x y z
N MET A 1 -2.31 15.77 -2.02
CA MET A 1 -1.58 14.60 -1.50
C MET A 1 -0.13 14.74 -1.91
N PRO A 2 0.83 14.15 -1.18
CA PRO A 2 2.23 14.19 -1.60
C PRO A 2 2.42 13.47 -2.94
N ASP A 3 3.34 13.96 -3.76
CA ASP A 3 3.59 13.42 -5.11
C ASP A 3 4.52 12.18 -5.01
N PRO A 4 4.04 10.97 -5.36
CA PRO A 4 4.85 9.75 -5.27
C PRO A 4 6.10 9.82 -6.16
N LYS A 5 6.11 10.63 -7.21
CA LYS A 5 7.30 10.83 -8.08
C LYS A 5 8.47 11.50 -7.37
N THR A 6 8.26 12.03 -6.17
CA THR A 6 9.33 12.58 -5.32
C THR A 6 10.07 11.52 -4.51
N LEU A 7 9.53 10.29 -4.43
CA LEU A 7 10.11 9.18 -3.71
C LEU A 7 11.27 8.55 -4.48
N GLN A 8 12.21 7.99 -3.71
CA GLN A 8 13.33 7.23 -4.22
C GLN A 8 13.36 5.84 -3.60
N VAL A 9 14.00 4.89 -4.31
CA VAL A 9 14.25 3.56 -3.76
C VAL A 9 15.00 3.67 -2.43
N GLY A 10 14.49 3.00 -1.41
CA GLY A 10 15.00 3.03 -0.05
C GLY A 10 14.38 4.07 0.88
N ASP A 11 13.55 4.99 0.36
CA ASP A 11 12.77 5.90 1.20
C ASP A 11 11.80 5.13 2.09
N ARG A 12 11.60 5.64 3.31
CA ARG A 12 10.59 5.14 4.25
C ARG A 12 9.37 6.04 4.16
N ILE A 13 8.21 5.42 3.97
CA ILE A 13 6.94 6.12 3.98
C ILE A 13 6.01 5.45 4.98
N GLN A 14 5.17 6.25 5.64
CA GLN A 14 4.08 5.74 6.45
C GLN A 14 2.78 5.82 5.65
N ILE A 15 2.12 4.69 5.45
CA ILE A 15 0.79 4.59 4.83
C ILE A 15 -0.26 5.00 5.87
N LEU A 16 -1.13 5.93 5.50
CA LEU A 16 -2.09 6.55 6.44
C LEU A 16 -3.52 6.08 6.24
N ARG A 17 -3.90 5.67 5.02
CA ARG A 17 -5.23 5.15 4.69
C ARG A 17 -5.20 4.36 3.39
N VAL A 18 -6.25 3.58 3.17
CA VAL A 18 -6.51 2.92 1.88
C VAL A 18 -6.83 3.99 0.81
N PRO A 19 -6.21 3.94 -0.38
CA PRO A 19 -6.62 4.73 -1.55
C PRO A 19 -8.12 4.66 -1.86
N GLU A 20 -8.68 5.78 -2.34
CA GLU A 20 -10.11 5.87 -2.64
C GLU A 20 -10.50 4.97 -3.82
N ASN A 21 -9.59 4.80 -4.78
CA ASN A 21 -9.82 3.93 -5.92
C ASN A 21 -9.95 2.46 -5.50
N ASP A 22 -9.10 1.97 -4.60
CA ASP A 22 -9.18 0.61 -4.07
C ASP A 22 -10.47 0.39 -3.25
N LEU A 23 -10.93 1.39 -2.50
CA LEU A 23 -12.22 1.32 -1.81
C LEU A 23 -13.39 1.20 -2.80
N ARG A 24 -13.40 2.00 -3.87
CA ARG A 24 -14.42 1.92 -4.92
C ARG A 24 -14.35 0.60 -5.69
N GLN A 25 -13.14 0.09 -5.92
CA GLN A 25 -12.93 -1.22 -6.55
C GLN A 25 -13.53 -2.32 -5.68
N ARG A 26 -13.24 -2.33 -4.36
CA ARG A 26 -13.86 -3.26 -3.41
C ARG A 26 -15.38 -3.21 -3.46
N GLU A 27 -15.98 -2.02 -3.41
CA GLU A 27 -17.44 -1.87 -3.50
C GLU A 27 -18.02 -2.51 -4.78
N ARG A 28 -17.35 -2.30 -5.90
CA ARG A 28 -17.74 -2.89 -7.19
C ARG A 28 -17.59 -4.41 -7.19
N GLU A 29 -16.47 -4.94 -6.72
CA GLU A 29 -16.21 -6.38 -6.66
C GLU A 29 -17.19 -7.10 -5.74
N LEU A 30 -17.54 -6.49 -4.61
CA LEU A 30 -18.58 -7.00 -3.71
C LEU A 30 -19.96 -7.01 -4.39
N ALA A 31 -20.29 -5.98 -5.16
CA ALA A 31 -21.52 -5.93 -5.94
C ALA A 31 -21.57 -7.00 -7.04
N GLU A 32 -20.42 -7.27 -7.68
CA GLU A 32 -20.25 -8.27 -8.73
C GLU A 32 -20.09 -9.71 -8.19
N LYS A 33 -19.94 -9.88 -6.87
CA LYS A 33 -19.64 -11.15 -6.20
C LYS A 33 -18.38 -11.81 -6.76
N THR A 34 -17.38 -11.00 -7.04
CA THR A 34 -16.07 -11.45 -7.50
C THR A 34 -15.41 -12.28 -6.41
N ASP A 35 -14.70 -13.33 -6.82
CA ASP A 35 -13.86 -14.10 -5.90
C ASP A 35 -12.74 -13.19 -5.37
N MET A 36 -12.42 -13.27 -4.07
CA MET A 36 -11.45 -12.39 -3.41
C MET A 36 -11.76 -10.88 -3.53
N ALA A 37 -13.04 -10.51 -3.59
CA ALA A 37 -13.46 -9.11 -3.63
C ALA A 37 -12.85 -8.28 -2.49
N GLY A 38 -12.19 -7.17 -2.82
CA GLY A 38 -11.58 -6.26 -1.87
C GLY A 38 -10.18 -6.65 -1.39
N TRP A 39 -9.59 -7.73 -1.91
CA TRP A 39 -8.31 -8.25 -1.42
C TRP A 39 -7.23 -7.18 -1.30
N THR A 40 -7.05 -6.31 -2.30
CA THR A 40 -6.06 -5.22 -2.23
C THR A 40 -6.34 -4.22 -1.12
N ALA A 41 -7.60 -3.78 -0.98
CA ALA A 41 -7.99 -2.85 0.08
C ALA A 41 -7.76 -3.47 1.47
N ASP A 42 -8.14 -4.74 1.64
CA ASP A 42 -8.00 -5.47 2.89
C ASP A 42 -6.51 -5.69 3.25
N SER A 43 -5.65 -5.96 2.26
CA SER A 43 -4.20 -6.02 2.47
C SER A 43 -3.62 -4.67 2.92
N ILE A 44 -4.07 -3.56 2.33
CA ILE A 44 -3.61 -2.22 2.74
C ILE A 44 -4.10 -1.89 4.17
N GLU A 45 -5.33 -2.25 4.52
CA GLU A 45 -5.84 -2.13 5.90
C GLU A 45 -4.95 -2.93 6.87
N CYS A 46 -4.58 -4.16 6.52
CA CYS A 46 -3.66 -4.98 7.32
C CYS A 46 -2.26 -4.35 7.48
N ILE A 47 -1.72 -3.75 6.41
CA ILE A 47 -0.43 -3.04 6.47
C ILE A 47 -0.53 -1.87 7.44
N ILE A 48 -1.60 -1.08 7.37
CA ILE A 48 -1.81 0.08 8.24
C ILE A 48 -1.89 -0.34 9.72
N GLU A 49 -2.56 -1.46 10.01
CA GLU A 49 -2.72 -1.97 11.38
C GLU A 49 -1.45 -2.61 11.95
N GLN A 50 -0.68 -3.34 11.13
CA GLN A 50 0.45 -4.15 11.60
C GLN A 50 1.80 -3.44 11.45
N SER A 51 2.05 -2.85 10.28
CA SER A 51 3.32 -2.21 9.94
C SER A 51 3.11 -1.08 8.93
N PRO A 52 2.55 0.07 9.36
CA PRO A 52 2.19 1.16 8.46
C PRO A 52 3.40 1.81 7.78
N VAL A 53 4.60 1.58 8.31
CA VAL A 53 5.85 2.11 7.75
C VAL A 53 6.45 1.08 6.80
N VAL A 54 6.52 1.44 5.52
CA VAL A 54 7.06 0.61 4.44
C VAL A 54 8.27 1.28 3.80
N ARG A 55 9.07 0.48 3.09
CA ARG A 55 10.22 0.97 2.32
C ARG A 55 9.92 0.86 0.84
N VAL A 56 10.22 1.92 0.09
CA VAL A 56 10.17 1.91 -1.37
C VAL A 56 11.19 0.90 -1.88
N SER A 57 10.71 -0.15 -2.56
CA SER A 57 11.53 -1.26 -3.02
C SER A 57 12.03 -1.06 -4.45
N ARG A 58 11.20 -0.46 -5.32
CA ARG A 58 11.55 -0.20 -6.72
C ARG A 58 10.74 0.95 -7.31
N ILE A 59 11.26 1.47 -8.42
CA ILE A 59 10.53 2.35 -9.35
C ILE A 59 10.59 1.65 -10.70
N ASP A 60 9.45 1.43 -11.33
CA ASP A 60 9.40 0.70 -12.61
C ASP A 60 9.70 1.60 -13.82
N GLU A 61 9.68 1.02 -15.03
CA GLU A 61 9.98 1.72 -16.27
C GLU A 61 9.00 2.86 -16.61
N TYR A 62 7.81 2.88 -15.99
CA TYR A 62 6.79 3.92 -16.14
C TYR A 62 6.90 5.00 -15.07
N GLY A 63 7.84 4.86 -14.13
CA GLY A 63 8.01 5.78 -13.00
C GLY A 63 7.03 5.54 -11.86
N CYS A 64 6.32 4.40 -11.86
CA CYS A 64 5.46 4.04 -10.72
C CYS A 64 6.34 3.55 -9.56
N VAL A 65 6.01 4.02 -8.37
CA VAL A 65 6.74 3.71 -7.14
C VAL A 65 6.10 2.50 -6.48
N TRP A 66 6.92 1.54 -6.08
CA TRP A 66 6.46 0.31 -5.45
C TRP A 66 7.09 0.13 -4.07
N TYR A 67 6.33 -0.47 -3.16
CA TYR A 67 6.82 -0.95 -1.88
C TYR A 67 6.41 -2.41 -1.69
N ASP A 68 7.23 -3.12 -0.92
CA ASP A 68 6.92 -4.49 -0.50
C ASP A 68 6.58 -4.46 1.00
N ALA A 69 5.55 -5.21 1.38
CA ALA A 69 5.09 -5.33 2.75
C ALA A 69 4.73 -6.78 3.07
N ALA A 70 5.11 -7.23 4.26
CA ALA A 70 4.66 -8.49 4.82
C ALA A 70 3.53 -8.21 5.82
N VAL A 71 2.42 -8.93 5.72
CA VAL A 71 1.32 -8.89 6.67
C VAL A 71 0.97 -10.29 7.11
N VAL A 72 0.50 -10.43 8.35
CA VAL A 72 -0.09 -11.69 8.80
C VAL A 72 -1.58 -11.66 8.45
N GLY A 73 -2.00 -12.58 7.59
CA GLY A 73 -3.39 -12.76 7.21
C GLY A 73 -4.26 -13.27 8.36
N PRO A 74 -5.59 -13.28 8.20
CA PRO A 74 -6.54 -13.70 9.24
C PRO A 74 -6.41 -15.18 9.64
N ASP A 75 -5.80 -16.00 8.78
CA ASP A 75 -5.47 -17.41 9.06
C ASP A 75 -4.15 -17.59 9.83
N GLY A 76 -3.44 -16.50 10.12
CA GLY A 76 -2.16 -16.48 10.81
C GLY A 76 -0.96 -16.76 9.89
N VAL A 77 -1.15 -16.80 8.57
CA VAL A 77 -0.09 -17.01 7.59
C VAL A 77 0.50 -15.66 7.17
N GLU A 78 1.83 -15.60 7.05
CA GLU A 78 2.51 -14.42 6.51
C GLU A 78 2.34 -14.36 4.99
N GLU A 79 1.90 -13.20 4.50
CA GLU A 79 1.70 -12.90 3.09
C GLU A 79 2.60 -11.73 2.69
N GLU A 80 3.33 -11.91 1.58
CA GLU A 80 4.11 -10.84 0.97
C GLU A 80 3.31 -10.15 -0.14
N HIS A 81 3.23 -8.82 -0.05
CA HIS A 81 2.50 -7.98 -0.99
C HIS A 81 3.43 -6.95 -1.62
N SER A 82 3.40 -6.84 -2.95
CA SER A 82 4.02 -5.75 -3.70
C SER A 82 2.94 -4.80 -4.19
N LEU A 83 2.95 -3.56 -3.72
CA LEU A 83 1.91 -2.57 -3.99
C LEU A 83 2.48 -1.30 -4.59
N ILE A 84 1.68 -0.61 -5.41
CA ILE A 84 2.02 0.69 -6.00
C ILE A 84 1.64 1.79 -5.02
N VAL A 85 2.48 2.83 -4.93
CA VAL A 85 2.09 4.10 -4.30
C VAL A 85 1.34 4.94 -5.33
N TYR A 86 0.02 5.04 -5.18
CA TYR A 86 -0.84 5.81 -6.09
C TYR A 86 -0.81 7.32 -5.80
N ASP A 87 -1.25 8.11 -6.78
CA ASP A 87 -1.39 9.57 -6.64
C ASP A 87 -2.49 9.96 -5.61
N ASP A 88 -3.48 9.08 -5.40
CA ASP A 88 -4.53 9.22 -4.38
C ASP A 88 -4.20 8.54 -3.04
N ASP A 89 -3.01 7.96 -2.93
CA ASP A 89 -2.53 7.45 -1.65
C ASP A 89 -2.25 8.59 -0.68
N THR A 90 -2.49 8.30 0.59
CA THR A 90 -2.09 9.21 1.66
C THR A 90 -0.99 8.55 2.43
N TRP A 91 0.20 9.07 2.22
CA TRP A 91 1.41 8.65 2.89
C TRP A 91 2.19 9.87 3.38
N GLU A 92 3.12 9.67 4.30
CA GLU A 92 4.09 10.69 4.67
C GLU A 92 5.51 10.13 4.59
N ARG A 93 6.45 10.92 4.08
CA ARG A 93 7.87 10.55 4.08
C ARG A 93 8.39 10.64 5.51
N LEU A 94 9.00 9.58 5.99
CA LEU A 94 9.69 9.60 7.28
C LEU A 94 11.12 10.08 7.08
N ASP A 95 11.51 11.07 7.88
CA ASP A 95 12.88 11.55 7.88
C ASP A 95 13.83 10.41 8.25
N PRO A 96 14.93 10.21 7.51
CA PRO A 96 15.90 9.16 7.80
C PRO A 96 16.67 9.38 9.12
N PHE A 97 16.45 10.52 9.80
CA PHE A 97 17.13 10.92 11.04
C PHE A 97 16.22 10.94 12.27
N ARG A 98 14.96 10.49 12.17
CA ARG A 98 14.08 10.32 13.32
C ARG A 98 13.97 8.83 13.66
N GLU A 99 14.72 8.43 14.70
CA GLU A 99 14.55 7.17 15.44
C GLU A 99 13.42 7.30 16.46
#